data_AF-A0AAV4L6J3-F1
#
_entry.id   AF-A0AAV4L6J3-F1
#
_cell.length_a   1.000
_cell.length_b   1.000
_cell.length_c   1.000
_cell.angle_alpha   90.00
_cell.angle_beta   90.00
_cell.angle_gamma   90.00
#
_symmetry.space_group_name_H-M   'P 1'
#
loop_
_entity.id
_entity.type
_entity.pdbx_description
1 polymer ?
#
loop_
_entity_poly.entity_id
_entity_poly.type
_entity_poly.pdbx_seq_one_letter_code
_entity_poly.pdbx_strand_id
1 'polypeptide(L)'
;MAAVLIGITLILVIAARVTMPRYATHGGVGAGGIIALVCAIVCLVIGVAVGVLFPEGLIQQSNDKAPVEDTAQMEQGIEQAAGACKEGWQGLDTGGLPGITTVQMCTDPRVAFVSFESESSAAISRAPIESKISELLSQYADNEQTKGDWRLLNGKRWMVFGEASKMTALQQQWGGELETITAAADTADSGNA
;
A
#
# COMPACT_ATOMS: atom_id res chain seq x y z
N MET A 1 -15.98 -0.75 15.50
CA MET A 1 -15.08 -0.46 16.65
C MET A 1 -15.31 0.92 17.27
N ALA A 2 -15.58 1.97 16.49
CA ALA A 2 -15.87 3.31 17.02
C ALA A 2 -17.05 3.36 18.03
N ALA A 3 -18.15 2.65 17.76
CA ALA A 3 -19.28 2.59 18.68
C ALA A 3 -18.95 1.94 20.04
N VAL A 4 -18.02 0.98 20.05
CA VAL A 4 -17.56 0.30 21.27
C VAL A 4 -16.71 1.24 22.11
N LEU A 5 -15.83 2.02 21.46
CA LEU A 5 -15.00 3.03 22.13
C LEU A 5 -15.84 4.16 22.72
N ILE A 6 -16.87 4.64 22.00
CA ILE A 6 -17.81 5.65 22.51
C ILE A 6 -18.60 5.10 23.70
N GLY A 7 -19.02 3.84 23.65
CA GLY A 7 -19.67 3.18 24.79
C GLY A 7 -18.77 3.13 26.02
N ILE A 8 -17.51 2.73 25.85
CA ILE A 8 -16.54 2.61 26.94
C ILE A 8 -16.21 3.99 27.55
N THR A 9 -16.05 5.03 26.74
CA THR A 9 -15.76 6.38 27.27
C THR A 9 -16.94 6.95 28.06
N LEU A 10 -18.18 6.75 27.60
CA LEU A 10 -19.36 7.17 28.35
C LEU A 10 -19.49 6.43 29.69
N ILE A 11 -19.23 5.12 29.70
CA ILE A 11 -19.27 4.31 30.92
C ILE A 11 -18.21 4.79 31.92
N LEU A 12 -16.98 5.08 31.46
CA LEU A 12 -15.91 5.58 32.33
C LEU A 12 -16.22 6.97 32.89
N VAL A 13 -16.83 7.86 32.09
CA VAL A 13 -17.27 9.18 32.56
C VAL A 13 -18.35 9.05 33.63
N ILE A 14 -19.33 8.16 33.43
CA ILE A 14 -20.40 7.93 34.41
C ILE A 14 -19.84 7.27 35.67
N ALA A 15 -19.00 6.25 35.55
CA ALA A 15 -18.37 5.59 36.69
C ALA A 15 -17.55 6.58 37.52
N ALA A 16 -16.74 7.43 36.87
CA ALA A 16 -15.94 8.47 37.54
C ALA A 16 -16.81 9.53 38.25
N ARG A 17 -18.02 9.80 37.75
CA ARG A 17 -19.00 10.67 38.42
C ARG A 17 -19.62 10.01 39.65
N VAL A 18 -19.86 8.70 39.59
CA VAL A 18 -20.55 7.94 40.65
C VAL A 18 -19.59 7.55 41.78
N THR A 19 -18.29 7.39 41.51
CA THR A 19 -17.28 7.04 42.52
C THR A 19 -16.69 8.22 43.30
N MET A 20 -17.15 9.46 43.08
CA MET A 20 -16.71 10.58 43.92
C MET A 20 -17.40 10.51 45.30
N PRO A 21 -16.66 10.23 46.40
CA PRO A 21 -17.24 10.24 47.73
C PRO A 21 -17.58 11.68 48.10
N ARG A 22 -18.83 11.91 48.52
CA ARG A 22 -19.23 13.15 49.17
C ARG A 22 -18.56 13.24 50.53
N TYR A 23 -17.35 13.79 50.61
CA TYR A 23 -16.89 14.39 51.86
C TYR A 23 -15.92 15.56 51.63
N ALA A 24 -16.51 16.74 51.79
CA ALA A 24 -15.97 18.03 52.22
C ALA A 24 -14.48 18.36 52.05
N THR A 25 -14.18 19.39 51.26
CA THR A 25 -13.63 20.65 51.82
C THR A 25 -13.84 21.84 50.86
N HIS A 26 -14.05 23.01 51.47
CA HIS A 26 -14.35 24.30 50.85
C HIS A 26 -13.36 24.74 49.76
N GLY A 27 -13.91 25.41 48.74
CA GLY A 27 -13.18 26.32 47.83
C GLY A 27 -12.69 25.66 46.54
N GLY A 28 -13.47 25.78 45.46
CA GLY A 28 -13.02 25.39 44.12
C GLY A 28 -13.93 24.46 43.33
N VAL A 29 -15.21 24.33 43.70
CA VAL A 29 -16.24 23.74 42.83
C VAL A 29 -16.53 24.70 41.66
N GLY A 30 -15.65 24.69 40.67
CA GLY A 30 -15.77 25.49 39.45
C GLY A 30 -14.67 25.17 38.45
N ALA A 31 -13.43 25.07 38.91
CA ALA A 31 -12.28 24.88 38.02
C ALA A 31 -12.15 23.45 37.47
N GLY A 32 -12.33 22.41 38.30
CA GLY A 32 -12.12 21.02 37.87
C GLY A 32 -13.15 20.51 36.86
N GLY A 33 -14.41 20.97 36.95
CA GLY A 33 -15.46 20.64 36.00
C GLY A 33 -15.26 21.30 34.63
N ILE A 34 -14.77 22.54 34.62
CA ILE A 34 -14.44 23.26 33.38
C ILE A 34 -13.24 22.60 32.69
N ILE A 35 -12.19 22.22 33.44
CA ILE A 35 -11.02 21.54 32.87
C ILE A 35 -11.41 20.20 32.24
N ALA A 36 -12.25 19.41 32.91
CA ALA A 36 -12.75 18.14 32.36
C ALA A 36 -13.61 18.34 31.11
N LEU A 37 -14.44 19.40 31.09
CA LEU A 37 -15.30 19.72 29.94
C LEU A 37 -14.47 20.22 28.75
N VAL A 38 -13.48 21.07 28.98
CA VAL A 38 -12.54 21.54 27.95
C VAL A 38 -11.72 20.36 27.40
N CYS A 39 -11.21 19.48 28.26
CA CYS A 39 -10.48 18.29 27.83
C CYS A 39 -11.36 17.34 27.01
N ALA A 40 -12.62 17.13 27.41
CA ALA A 40 -13.57 16.32 26.65
C ALA A 40 -13.86 16.91 25.27
N ILE A 41 -14.05 18.23 25.17
CA ILE A 41 -14.28 18.91 23.89
C ILE A 41 -13.04 18.79 23.00
N VAL A 42 -11.84 19.01 23.55
CA VAL A 42 -10.59 18.87 22.79
C VAL A 42 -10.39 17.44 22.31
N CYS A 43 -10.64 16.43 23.14
CA CYS A 43 -10.57 15.02 22.73
C CYS A 43 -11.62 14.67 21.66
N LEU A 44 -12.83 15.24 21.73
CA LEU A 44 -13.86 15.06 20.71
C LEU A 44 -13.46 15.72 19.39
N VAL A 45 -12.91 16.94 19.42
CA VAL A 45 -12.43 17.64 18.23
C VAL A 45 -11.26 16.89 17.61
N ILE A 46 -10.30 16.40 18.39
CA ILE A 46 -9.19 15.57 17.89
C ILE A 46 -9.70 14.24 17.35
N GLY A 47 -10.63 13.58 18.03
CA GLY A 47 -11.22 12.31 17.58
C GLY A 47 -11.99 12.44 16.27
N VAL A 48 -12.77 13.52 16.13
CA VAL A 48 -13.46 13.86 14.88
C VAL A 48 -12.46 14.24 13.80
N ALA A 49 -11.47 15.07 14.11
CA ALA A 49 -10.41 15.46 13.18
C ALA A 49 -9.65 14.25 12.66
N VAL A 50 -9.18 13.34 13.52
CA VAL A 50 -8.51 12.11 13.10
C VAL A 50 -9.44 11.20 12.29
N GLY A 51 -10.73 11.14 12.64
CA GLY A 51 -11.73 10.39 11.88
C GLY A 51 -12.04 10.94 10.49
N VAL A 52 -11.90 12.26 10.27
CA VAL A 52 -12.11 12.88 8.95
C VAL A 52 -10.81 13.02 8.14
N LEU A 53 -9.65 13.15 8.80
CA LEU A 53 -8.33 13.28 8.15
C LEU A 53 -7.73 11.92 7.78
N PHE A 54 -8.08 10.85 8.49
CA PHE A 54 -7.62 9.49 8.22
C PHE A 54 -8.80 8.52 8.09
N PRO A 55 -9.57 8.56 6.99
CA PRO A 55 -10.72 7.69 6.77
C PRO A 55 -10.36 6.19 6.71
N GLU A 56 -9.09 5.83 6.53
CA GLU A 56 -8.61 4.43 6.50
C GLU A 56 -8.04 3.94 7.85
N GLY A 57 -8.06 4.74 8.92
CA GLY A 57 -7.48 4.38 10.22
C GLY A 57 -5.95 4.45 10.26
N LEU A 58 -5.38 4.48 11.48
CA LEU A 58 -3.92 4.53 11.73
C LEU A 58 -3.20 3.18 11.48
N ILE A 59 -3.92 2.20 10.92
CA ILE A 59 -3.36 0.92 10.48
C ILE A 59 -3.65 0.90 8.98
N GLN A 60 -2.62 1.13 8.17
CA GLN A 60 -2.72 0.99 6.73
C GLN A 60 -2.91 -0.50 6.44
N GLN A 61 -4.17 -0.96 6.44
CA GLN A 61 -4.50 -2.30 6.02
C GLN A 61 -4.13 -2.37 4.55
N SER A 62 -2.97 -2.98 4.24
CA SER A 62 -2.53 -3.26 2.87
C SER A 62 -3.70 -3.88 2.12
N ASN A 63 -4.36 -3.05 1.33
CA ASN A 63 -5.65 -3.33 0.72
C ASN A 63 -5.39 -4.04 -0.60
N ASP A 64 -4.77 -5.22 -0.49
CA ASP A 64 -4.40 -6.05 -1.62
C ASP A 64 -5.67 -6.66 -2.23
N LYS A 65 -6.17 -6.03 -3.30
CA LYS A 65 -7.40 -6.42 -4.00
C LYS A 65 -7.15 -7.12 -5.33
N ALA A 66 -5.90 -7.44 -5.66
CA ALA A 66 -5.62 -8.06 -6.96
C ALA A 66 -6.20 -9.49 -7.01
N PRO A 67 -6.85 -9.88 -8.12
CA PRO A 67 -7.44 -11.20 -8.29
C PRO A 67 -6.38 -12.25 -8.65
N VAL A 68 -5.46 -12.54 -7.72
CA VAL A 68 -4.31 -13.45 -7.94
C VAL A 68 -4.70 -14.90 -8.28
N GLU A 69 -5.94 -15.30 -7.99
CA GLU A 69 -6.45 -16.64 -8.23
C GLU A 69 -6.99 -16.82 -9.67
N ASP A 70 -7.23 -15.72 -10.40
CA ASP A 70 -7.77 -15.75 -11.76
C ASP A 70 -6.95 -14.82 -12.68
N THR A 71 -6.17 -15.45 -13.55
CA THR A 71 -5.30 -14.74 -14.50
C THR A 71 -6.10 -13.83 -15.42
N ALA A 72 -7.30 -14.23 -15.88
CA ALA A 72 -8.10 -13.41 -16.78
C ALA A 72 -8.65 -12.16 -16.09
N GLN A 73 -9.00 -12.26 -14.81
CA GLN A 73 -9.40 -11.09 -14.02
C GLN A 73 -8.22 -10.15 -13.74
N MET A 74 -7.03 -10.71 -13.56
CA MET A 74 -5.81 -9.94 -13.35
C MET A 74 -5.45 -9.14 -14.61
N GLU A 75 -5.49 -9.79 -15.77
CA GLU A 75 -5.35 -9.16 -17.08
C GLU A 75 -6.37 -8.02 -17.26
N GLN A 76 -7.66 -8.28 -17.03
CA GLN A 76 -8.71 -7.27 -17.16
C GLN A 76 -8.54 -6.08 -16.22
N GLY A 77 -8.13 -6.30 -14.97
CA GLY A 77 -7.93 -5.19 -14.04
C GLY A 77 -6.70 -4.35 -14.41
N ILE A 78 -5.64 -4.96 -14.93
CA ILE A 78 -4.51 -4.21 -15.50
C ILE A 78 -4.96 -3.43 -16.73
N GLU A 79 -5.74 -4.03 -17.62
CA GLU A 79 -6.23 -3.34 -18.82
C GLU A 79 -7.12 -2.13 -18.49
N GLN A 80 -7.89 -2.20 -17.41
CA GLN A 80 -8.70 -1.09 -16.91
C GLN A 80 -7.85 0.06 -16.36
N ALA A 81 -6.68 -0.22 -15.78
CA ALA A 81 -5.80 0.79 -15.19
C ALA A 81 -4.75 1.33 -16.17
N ALA A 82 -4.14 0.45 -16.96
CA ALA A 82 -2.96 0.70 -17.77
C ALA A 82 -3.27 0.81 -19.27
N GLY A 83 -4.45 0.39 -19.70
CA GLY A 83 -4.88 0.32 -21.09
C GLY A 83 -4.95 -1.11 -21.64
N ALA A 84 -5.83 -1.34 -22.60
CA ALA A 84 -6.07 -2.66 -23.19
C ALA A 84 -4.84 -3.22 -23.90
N CYS A 85 -4.59 -4.53 -23.73
CA CYS A 85 -3.48 -5.20 -24.41
C CYS A 85 -3.85 -5.51 -25.86
N LYS A 86 -3.30 -4.76 -26.82
CA LYS A 86 -3.72 -4.87 -28.23
C LYS A 86 -3.30 -6.16 -28.90
N GLU A 87 -2.14 -6.68 -28.54
CA GLU A 87 -1.54 -7.88 -29.13
C GLU A 87 -1.90 -9.16 -28.36
N GLY A 88 -2.70 -9.04 -27.30
CA GLY A 88 -2.99 -10.11 -26.36
C GLY A 88 -1.85 -10.36 -25.37
N TRP A 89 -2.20 -11.00 -24.25
CA TRP A 89 -1.25 -11.34 -23.21
C TRP A 89 -0.36 -12.51 -23.65
N GLN A 90 0.94 -12.35 -23.43
CA GLN A 90 1.95 -13.34 -23.76
C GLN A 90 2.46 -13.98 -22.47
N GLY A 91 2.12 -15.26 -22.29
CA GLY A 91 2.61 -16.05 -21.17
C GLY A 91 4.10 -16.32 -21.33
N LEU A 92 4.89 -15.94 -20.33
CA LEU A 92 6.32 -16.24 -20.29
C LEU A 92 6.56 -17.48 -19.45
N ASP A 93 7.54 -18.29 -19.86
CA ASP A 93 8.02 -19.39 -19.04
C ASP A 93 8.66 -18.82 -17.77
N THR A 94 8.32 -19.37 -16.60
CA THR A 94 8.70 -18.84 -15.28
C THR A 94 10.19 -19.02 -14.95
N GLY A 95 10.97 -19.54 -15.90
CA GLY A 95 12.42 -19.68 -15.79
C GLY A 95 12.87 -20.61 -14.66
N GLY A 96 11.96 -21.45 -14.15
CA GLY A 96 12.23 -22.33 -13.01
C GLY A 96 12.28 -21.63 -11.65
N LEU A 97 11.79 -20.39 -11.53
CA LEU A 97 11.69 -19.70 -10.25
C LEU A 97 10.62 -20.37 -9.36
N PRO A 98 10.99 -20.83 -8.15
CA PRO A 98 10.08 -21.59 -7.31
C PRO A 98 8.93 -20.71 -6.77
N GLY A 99 7.70 -21.21 -6.89
CA GLY A 99 6.51 -20.58 -6.33
C GLY A 99 5.96 -19.39 -7.12
N ILE A 100 6.33 -19.25 -8.41
CA ILE A 100 5.64 -18.42 -9.40
C ILE A 100 4.54 -19.25 -10.07
N THR A 101 3.31 -18.75 -10.05
CA THR A 101 2.16 -19.43 -10.67
C THR A 101 1.94 -18.99 -12.10
N THR A 102 2.05 -17.68 -12.36
CA THR A 102 1.79 -17.11 -13.69
C THR A 102 2.69 -15.91 -13.95
N VAL A 103 3.21 -15.82 -15.17
CA VAL A 103 3.88 -14.63 -15.72
C VAL A 103 3.22 -14.30 -17.04
N GLN A 104 2.72 -13.06 -17.16
CA GLN A 104 2.14 -12.54 -18.39
C GLN A 104 2.80 -11.22 -18.73
N MET A 105 3.02 -10.98 -20.02
CA MET A 105 3.48 -9.70 -20.53
C MET A 105 2.58 -9.18 -21.65
N CYS A 106 2.49 -7.86 -21.73
CA CYS A 106 1.82 -7.14 -22.78
C CYS A 106 2.78 -6.12 -23.39
N THR A 107 3.04 -6.21 -24.69
CA THR A 107 3.98 -5.36 -25.46
C THR A 107 3.47 -3.95 -25.74
N ASP A 108 2.15 -3.77 -25.78
CA ASP A 108 1.47 -2.47 -25.87
C ASP A 108 0.23 -2.55 -24.96
N PRO A 109 0.28 -2.03 -23.71
CA PRO A 109 1.02 -0.83 -23.32
C PRO A 109 2.34 -1.03 -22.53
N ARG A 110 3.06 -2.15 -22.69
CA ARG A 110 4.34 -2.46 -21.99
C ARG A 110 4.18 -2.68 -20.49
N VAL A 111 3.36 -3.66 -20.15
CA VAL A 111 3.09 -4.06 -18.77
C VAL A 111 3.32 -5.55 -18.64
N ALA A 112 3.95 -5.98 -17.56
CA ALA A 112 4.09 -7.39 -17.22
C ALA A 112 3.65 -7.60 -15.78
N PHE A 113 3.09 -8.77 -15.48
CA PHE A 113 2.77 -9.13 -14.11
C PHE A 113 3.20 -10.55 -13.79
N VAL A 114 3.43 -10.76 -12.50
CA VAL A 114 3.80 -12.03 -11.90
C VAL A 114 2.86 -12.30 -10.74
N SER A 115 2.32 -13.51 -10.68
CA SER A 115 1.59 -14.01 -9.52
C SER A 115 2.37 -15.13 -8.85
N PHE A 116 2.22 -15.22 -7.53
CA PHE A 116 2.94 -16.15 -6.69
C PHE A 116 2.00 -17.08 -5.92
N GLU A 117 2.45 -18.31 -5.71
CA GLU A 117 1.74 -19.32 -4.94
C GLU A 117 1.48 -18.87 -3.49
N SER A 118 2.42 -18.11 -2.90
CA SER A 118 2.34 -17.67 -1.51
C SER A 118 3.04 -16.33 -1.29
N GLU A 119 2.77 -15.66 -0.17
CA GLU A 119 3.48 -14.43 0.21
C GLU A 119 4.96 -14.69 0.46
N SER A 120 5.29 -15.87 0.98
CA SER A 120 6.67 -16.32 1.14
C SER A 120 7.40 -16.50 -0.20
N SER A 121 6.75 -17.08 -1.21
CA SER A 121 7.38 -17.24 -2.52
C SER A 121 7.51 -15.90 -3.24
N ALA A 122 6.53 -15.00 -3.07
CA ALA A 122 6.66 -13.61 -3.50
C ALA A 122 7.90 -12.97 -2.87
N ALA A 123 8.01 -12.97 -1.54
CA ALA A 123 9.11 -12.34 -0.82
C ALA A 123 10.51 -12.86 -1.23
N ILE A 124 10.65 -14.17 -1.45
CA ILE A 124 11.91 -14.78 -1.90
C ILE A 124 12.22 -14.43 -3.36
N SER A 125 11.19 -14.31 -4.21
CA SER A 125 11.36 -14.11 -5.65
C SER A 125 11.41 -12.63 -6.05
N ARG A 126 10.96 -11.68 -5.21
CA ARG A 126 10.94 -10.25 -5.58
C ARG A 126 12.32 -9.74 -5.96
N ALA A 127 13.31 -9.93 -5.08
CA ALA A 127 14.67 -9.45 -5.28
C ALA A 127 15.36 -10.00 -6.57
N PRO A 128 15.32 -11.31 -6.86
CA PRO A 128 15.90 -11.80 -8.12
C PRO A 128 15.14 -11.32 -9.36
N ILE A 129 13.81 -11.15 -9.28
CA ILE A 129 13.03 -10.58 -10.39
C ILE A 129 13.42 -9.11 -10.63
N GLU A 130 13.47 -8.31 -9.57
CA GLU A 130 13.89 -6.90 -9.61
C GLU A 130 15.29 -6.75 -10.21
N SER A 131 16.24 -7.58 -9.75
CA SER A 131 17.61 -7.62 -10.29
C SER A 131 17.63 -7.93 -11.79
N LYS A 132 16.81 -8.89 -12.24
CA LYS A 132 16.71 -9.24 -13.67
C LYS A 132 16.07 -8.13 -14.49
N ILE A 133 15.07 -7.45 -13.97
CA ILE A 133 14.44 -6.29 -14.63
C ILE A 133 15.45 -5.16 -14.74
N SER A 134 16.17 -4.83 -13.67
CA SER A 134 17.20 -3.79 -13.67
C SER A 134 18.34 -4.12 -14.65
N GLU A 135 18.79 -5.38 -14.69
CA GLU A 135 19.78 -5.87 -15.65
C GLU A 135 19.30 -5.71 -17.10
N LEU A 136 18.06 -6.10 -17.40
CA LEU A 136 17.48 -5.92 -18.73
C LEU A 136 17.33 -4.45 -19.11
N LEU A 137 16.88 -3.60 -18.18
CA LEU A 137 16.80 -2.16 -18.40
C LEU A 137 18.17 -1.54 -18.67
N SER A 138 19.23 -2.00 -18.00
CA SER A 138 20.61 -1.60 -18.29
C SER A 138 21.08 -2.06 -19.65
N GLN A 139 20.80 -3.32 -20.04
CA GLN A 139 21.17 -3.84 -21.36
C GLN A 139 20.53 -3.05 -22.50
N TYR A 140 19.34 -2.50 -22.25
CA TYR A 140 18.62 -1.66 -23.21
C TYR A 140 18.67 -0.17 -22.86
N ALA A 141 19.55 0.30 -21.98
CA ALA A 141 19.55 1.71 -21.55
C ALA A 141 19.78 2.69 -22.72
N ASP A 142 20.53 2.26 -23.74
CA ASP A 142 20.82 3.05 -24.95
C ASP A 142 19.68 3.01 -25.97
N ASN A 143 18.67 2.15 -25.79
CA ASN A 143 17.54 2.06 -26.69
C ASN A 143 16.48 3.10 -26.30
N GLU A 144 16.15 4.01 -27.22
CA GLU A 144 15.14 5.03 -26.95
C GLU A 144 13.76 4.45 -26.64
N GLN A 145 13.49 3.22 -27.08
CA GLN A 145 12.23 2.54 -26.79
C GLN A 145 12.12 2.16 -25.31
N THR A 146 13.21 1.91 -24.59
CA THR A 146 13.19 1.48 -23.18
C THR A 146 13.40 2.64 -22.21
N LYS A 147 13.51 3.87 -22.71
CA LYS A 147 13.49 5.08 -21.88
C LYS A 147 12.08 5.30 -21.33
N GLY A 148 11.93 5.16 -20.01
CA GLY A 148 10.69 5.37 -19.30
C GLY A 148 10.92 5.47 -17.79
N ASP A 149 9.99 6.12 -17.09
CA ASP A 149 9.91 6.05 -15.62
C ASP A 149 9.26 4.72 -15.25
N TRP A 150 10.10 3.69 -15.05
CA TRP A 150 9.65 2.33 -14.79
C TRP A 150 9.41 2.12 -13.30
N ARG A 151 8.27 1.50 -12.97
CA ARG A 151 7.92 1.16 -11.59
C ARG A 151 7.49 -0.29 -11.48
N LEU A 152 7.76 -0.83 -10.29
CA LEU A 152 7.14 -2.03 -9.80
C LEU A 152 6.01 -1.66 -8.85
N LEU A 153 4.88 -2.34 -8.99
CA LEU A 153 3.81 -2.35 -8.02
C LEU A 153 3.76 -3.71 -7.36
N ASN A 154 4.03 -3.75 -6.06
CA ASN A 154 4.15 -4.96 -5.27
C ASN A 154 2.92 -5.15 -4.38
N GLY A 155 2.24 -6.28 -4.54
CA GLY A 155 1.27 -6.78 -3.57
C GLY A 155 1.83 -7.97 -2.80
N LYS A 156 1.02 -8.61 -1.95
CA LYS A 156 1.46 -9.73 -1.10
C LYS A 156 1.84 -10.96 -1.91
N ARG A 157 1.06 -11.27 -2.94
CA ARG A 157 1.21 -12.46 -3.79
C ARG A 157 1.31 -12.13 -5.29
N TRP A 158 1.63 -10.89 -5.61
CA TRP A 158 1.78 -10.46 -6.99
C TRP A 158 2.74 -9.28 -7.10
N MET A 159 3.20 -9.07 -8.33
CA MET A 159 4.05 -7.95 -8.73
C MET A 159 3.67 -7.54 -10.14
N VAL A 160 3.59 -6.25 -10.42
CA VAL A 160 3.34 -5.71 -11.76
C VAL A 160 4.44 -4.72 -12.12
N PHE A 161 4.99 -4.85 -13.31
CA PHE A 161 5.99 -3.96 -13.88
C PHE A 161 5.38 -3.14 -15.02
N GLY A 162 5.65 -1.83 -15.03
CA GLY A 162 5.25 -0.97 -16.13
C GLY A 162 5.61 0.49 -15.91
N GLU A 163 5.08 1.38 -16.75
CA GLU A 163 5.31 2.81 -16.60
C GLU A 163 4.66 3.37 -15.32
N ALA A 164 5.34 4.34 -14.71
CA ALA A 164 4.95 5.06 -13.52
C ALA A 164 3.47 5.46 -13.46
N SER A 165 2.96 6.12 -14.50
CA SER A 165 1.58 6.61 -14.55
C SER A 165 0.56 5.47 -14.46
N LYS A 166 0.83 4.36 -15.17
CA LYS A 166 0.00 3.15 -15.19
C LYS A 166 0.05 2.43 -13.86
N MET A 167 1.23 2.32 -13.26
CA MET A 167 1.41 1.67 -11.96
C MET A 167 0.74 2.47 -10.83
N THR A 168 0.77 3.80 -10.88
CA THR A 168 0.02 4.64 -9.94
C THR A 168 -1.49 4.48 -10.09
N ALA A 169 -2.00 4.40 -11.33
CA ALA A 169 -3.42 4.13 -11.55
C ALA A 169 -3.83 2.75 -11.00
N LEU A 170 -2.98 1.74 -11.21
CA LEU A 170 -3.21 0.38 -10.71
C LEU A 170 -3.13 0.31 -9.17
N GLN A 171 -2.20 1.05 -8.56
CA GLN A 171 -2.10 1.16 -7.10
C GLN A 171 -3.38 1.72 -6.47
N GLN A 172 -4.03 2.70 -7.11
CA GLN A 172 -5.29 3.24 -6.61
C GLN A 172 -6.43 2.21 -6.64
N GLN A 173 -6.37 1.24 -7.55
CA GLN A 173 -7.38 0.19 -7.68
C GLN A 173 -7.10 -0.99 -6.75
N TRP A 174 -5.85 -1.45 -6.71
CA TRP A 174 -5.44 -2.72 -6.10
C TRP A 174 -4.65 -2.55 -4.80
N GLY A 175 -4.30 -1.32 -4.42
CA GLY A 175 -3.36 -1.06 -3.34
C GLY A 175 -1.94 -1.48 -3.71
N GLY A 176 -1.19 -1.95 -2.73
CA GLY A 176 0.20 -2.35 -2.91
C GLY A 176 1.20 -1.19 -2.74
N GLU A 177 2.46 -1.56 -2.86
CA GLU A 177 3.62 -0.68 -2.67
C GLU A 177 4.28 -0.39 -4.02
N LEU A 178 4.40 0.89 -4.36
CA LEU A 178 5.15 1.30 -5.54
C LEU A 178 6.63 1.39 -5.21
N GLU A 179 7.42 0.72 -6.02
CA GLU A 179 8.86 0.72 -5.99
C GLU A 179 9.38 1.27 -7.32
N THR A 180 10.39 2.13 -7.25
CA THR A 180 11.00 2.70 -8.45
C THR A 180 12.13 1.79 -8.88
N ILE A 181 12.09 1.28 -10.10
CA ILE A 181 13.22 0.56 -10.69
C ILE A 181 13.95 1.53 -11.60
N THR A 182 15.25 1.65 -11.37
CA THR A 182 16.17 2.20 -12.35
C THR A 182 16.93 1.06 -13.02
N ALA A 183 17.36 1.28 -14.27
CA ALA A 183 18.51 0.56 -14.79
C ALA A 183 19.61 0.63 -13.72
N ALA A 184 20.38 -0.44 -13.54
CA ALA A 184 21.57 -0.41 -12.72
C ALA A 184 22.48 0.66 -13.35
N ALA A 185 22.38 1.88 -12.83
CA ALA A 185 23.39 2.88 -13.04
C ALA A 185 24.67 2.23 -12.54
N ASP A 186 25.69 2.22 -13.38
CA ASP A 186 27.05 2.00 -12.90
C ASP A 186 27.18 2.73 -11.56
N THR A 187 27.44 1.97 -10.50
CA THR A 187 27.98 2.53 -9.26
C THR A 187 29.34 3.13 -9.61
N ALA A 188 29.30 4.31 -10.22
CA ALA A 188 30.41 5.19 -10.52
C ALA A 188 30.04 6.59 -9.99
N ASP A 189 29.46 6.64 -8.79
CA ASP A 189 29.51 7.84 -7.95
C ASP A 189 29.52 7.42 -6.47
N SER A 190 30.71 7.12 -5.95
CA SER A 190 31.06 7.25 -4.53
C SER A 190 32.53 6.92 -4.32
N GLY A 191 33.38 7.92 -4.50
CA GLY A 191 34.81 7.80 -4.21
C GLY A 191 35.64 9.04 -4.49
N ASN A 192 35.12 10.25 -4.27
CA ASN A 192 35.97 11.44 -4.13
C ASN A 192 35.77 12.05 -2.74
N ALA A 193 36.62 11.63 -1.80
CA ALA A 193 36.95 12.34 -0.57
C ALA A 193 38.36 11.90 -0.14
#